data_AF-A0A2E5YLZ7-F1
#
_entry.id   AF-A0A2E5YLZ7-F1
#
_cell.length_a   1.000
_cell.length_b   1.000
_cell.length_c   1.000
_cell.angle_alpha   90.00
_cell.angle_beta   90.00
_cell.angle_gamma   90.00
#
_symmetry.space_group_name_H-M   'P 1'
#
loop_
_entity.id
_entity.type
_entity.pdbx_description
1 polymer ?
#
loop_
_entity_poly.entity_id
_entity_poly.type
_entity_poly.pdbx_seq_one_letter_code
_entity_poly.pdbx_strand_id
1 'polypeptide(L)'
;MSASEASLDPIRERIRSELREPVRPAVSWLAGEIAARHGRTVLGVLFYGSCLRKETDEGVLDFWVVVDDYRLAYAHPVHAWINPIAAPNVFFLEREFEHRPVRTKYGVISRSAFERGTSLAAWHPYVWARFAQPTRLLACRDDEARHFFEQAIGQAILTLVGRLVCHLPNRGGLLRFSLPAFWREAFRQTYDSERRPETESTIRDHYLADEERYDAVAAAALHHLTASGHFDAASEHPRSFSITISPGRLSGMRMRWRAMRAYSRLLGLTRLLKTAFTFGDWVPYVLWKLERHTGRKIDLSPRQRRHPLIFAWPIILPLLLRRNLR
;
A
#
# COMPACT_ATOMS: atom_id res chain seq x y z
N MET A 1 12.39 -19.42 -22.08
CA MET A 1 12.33 -18.85 -20.73
C MET A 1 13.72 -18.37 -20.36
N SER A 2 13.87 -17.09 -20.08
CA SER A 2 15.16 -16.52 -19.62
C SER A 2 15.46 -16.99 -18.19
N ALA A 3 16.73 -17.13 -17.80
CA ALA A 3 17.14 -17.43 -16.41
C ALA A 3 16.58 -16.43 -15.38
N SER A 4 16.18 -15.23 -15.83
CA SER A 4 15.48 -14.23 -15.02
C SER A 4 14.03 -14.60 -14.71
N GLU A 5 13.32 -15.31 -15.61
CA GLU A 5 11.92 -15.71 -15.38
C GLU A 5 11.82 -16.86 -14.36
N ALA A 6 12.73 -17.83 -14.42
CA ALA A 6 12.75 -19.00 -13.54
C ALA A 6 12.98 -18.65 -12.04
N SER A 7 13.58 -17.50 -11.74
CA SER A 7 13.82 -17.06 -10.35
C SER A 7 12.66 -16.29 -9.72
N LEU A 8 11.64 -15.90 -10.51
CA LEU A 8 10.40 -15.31 -9.98
C LEU A 8 9.37 -16.34 -9.57
N ASP A 9 9.53 -17.59 -10.02
CA ASP A 9 8.53 -18.64 -9.83
C ASP A 9 8.20 -18.91 -8.35
N PRO A 10 9.16 -18.94 -7.40
CA PRO A 10 8.83 -19.12 -5.97
C PRO A 10 8.01 -17.96 -5.39
N ILE A 11 8.35 -16.72 -5.77
CA ILE A 11 7.60 -15.52 -5.35
C ILE A 11 6.20 -15.55 -5.95
N ARG A 12 6.11 -15.85 -7.25
CA ARG A 12 4.83 -15.87 -7.98
C ARG A 12 3.90 -16.95 -7.47
N GLU A 13 4.40 -18.15 -7.17
CA GLU A 13 3.57 -19.24 -6.66
C GLU A 13 3.01 -18.91 -5.28
N ARG A 14 3.86 -18.39 -4.38
CA ARG A 14 3.39 -17.91 -3.07
C ARG A 14 2.40 -16.75 -3.19
N ILE A 15 2.63 -15.78 -4.08
CA ILE A 15 1.67 -14.69 -4.32
C ILE A 15 0.35 -15.24 -4.86
N ARG A 16 0.40 -16.20 -5.80
CA ARG A 16 -0.78 -16.82 -6.37
C ARG A 16 -1.64 -17.49 -5.30
N SER A 17 -1.03 -18.22 -4.37
CA SER A 17 -1.75 -18.81 -3.24
C SER A 17 -2.30 -17.72 -2.31
N GLU A 18 -1.46 -16.75 -1.91
CA GLU A 18 -1.82 -15.67 -0.99
C GLU A 18 -2.98 -14.82 -1.53
N LEU A 19 -3.02 -14.55 -2.84
CA LEU A 19 -4.08 -13.74 -3.45
C LEU A 19 -5.45 -14.41 -3.41
N ARG A 20 -5.50 -15.75 -3.34
CA ARG A 20 -6.72 -16.56 -3.38
C ARG A 20 -7.23 -16.97 -2.00
N GLU A 21 -6.45 -16.71 -0.96
CA GLU A 21 -6.86 -17.05 0.40
C GLU A 21 -8.20 -16.38 0.76
N PRO A 22 -9.08 -17.11 1.47
CA PRO A 22 -10.39 -16.59 1.82
C PRO A 22 -10.29 -15.42 2.81
N VAL A 23 -11.32 -14.58 2.81
CA VAL A 23 -11.51 -13.51 3.79
C VAL A 23 -12.91 -13.64 4.40
N ARG A 24 -13.18 -12.86 5.45
CA ARG A 24 -14.51 -12.83 6.07
C ARG A 24 -15.60 -12.47 5.05
N PRO A 25 -16.82 -13.04 5.16
CA PRO A 25 -17.91 -12.79 4.22
C PRO A 25 -18.22 -11.30 3.99
N ALA A 26 -18.22 -10.50 5.06
CA ALA A 26 -18.44 -9.05 4.98
C ALA A 26 -17.41 -8.32 4.09
N VAL A 27 -16.15 -8.78 4.10
CA VAL A 27 -15.05 -8.22 3.30
C VAL A 27 -15.23 -8.57 1.83
N SER A 28 -15.54 -9.84 1.52
CA SER A 28 -15.82 -10.30 0.15
C SER A 28 -17.05 -9.61 -0.44
N TRP A 29 -18.13 -9.50 0.35
CA TRP A 29 -19.35 -8.81 -0.06
C TRP A 29 -19.09 -7.34 -0.39
N LEU A 30 -18.36 -6.62 0.48
CA LEU A 30 -18.05 -5.21 0.26
C LEU A 30 -17.12 -4.99 -0.95
N ALA A 31 -16.21 -5.92 -1.22
CA ALA A 31 -15.40 -5.89 -2.44
C ALA A 31 -16.28 -6.01 -3.69
N GLY A 32 -17.32 -6.84 -3.66
CA GLY A 32 -18.34 -6.95 -4.71
C GLY A 32 -19.11 -5.64 -4.92
N GLU A 33 -19.55 -4.99 -3.84
CA GLU A 33 -20.22 -3.68 -3.89
C GLU A 33 -19.32 -2.60 -4.53
N ILE A 34 -18.03 -2.58 -4.17
CA ILE A 34 -17.04 -1.66 -4.75
C ILE A 34 -16.85 -1.97 -6.24
N ALA A 35 -16.73 -3.25 -6.61
CA ALA A 35 -16.57 -3.65 -8.01
C ALA A 35 -17.78 -3.25 -8.85
N ALA A 36 -19.00 -3.50 -8.36
CA ALA A 36 -20.25 -3.15 -9.03
C ALA A 36 -20.35 -1.64 -9.31
N ARG A 37 -19.90 -0.80 -8.36
CA ARG A 37 -19.89 0.66 -8.50
C ARG A 37 -19.05 1.17 -9.68
N HIS A 38 -17.96 0.47 -10.01
CA HIS A 38 -17.04 0.85 -11.10
C HIS A 38 -17.25 0.00 -12.37
N GLY A 39 -18.12 -1.00 -12.31
CA GLY A 39 -18.59 -1.78 -13.45
C GLY A 39 -17.46 -2.48 -14.21
N ARG A 40 -17.61 -2.55 -15.54
CA ARG A 40 -16.73 -3.30 -16.44
C ARG A 40 -15.29 -2.78 -16.50
N THR A 41 -15.02 -1.60 -15.95
CA THR A 41 -13.69 -0.99 -15.95
C THR A 41 -12.75 -1.60 -14.91
N VAL A 42 -13.31 -2.33 -13.94
CA VAL A 42 -12.55 -2.97 -12.87
C VAL A 42 -11.75 -4.13 -13.42
N LEU A 43 -10.43 -4.02 -13.32
CA LEU A 43 -9.50 -5.11 -13.54
C LEU A 43 -9.48 -6.04 -12.32
N GLY A 44 -9.46 -5.45 -11.12
CA GLY A 44 -9.63 -6.17 -9.87
C GLY A 44 -9.68 -5.30 -8.63
N VAL A 45 -10.09 -5.92 -7.52
CA VAL A 45 -10.21 -5.31 -6.19
C VAL A 45 -9.27 -6.03 -5.23
N LEU A 46 -8.29 -5.28 -4.71
CA LEU A 46 -7.29 -5.76 -3.77
C LEU A 46 -7.67 -5.35 -2.34
N PHE A 47 -7.58 -6.27 -1.40
CA PHE A 47 -7.77 -6.03 0.03
C PHE A 47 -6.44 -6.20 0.78
N TYR A 48 -6.11 -5.26 1.65
CA TYR A 48 -4.84 -5.23 2.37
C TYR A 48 -4.98 -4.51 3.71
N GLY A 49 -3.89 -4.41 4.46
CA GLY A 49 -3.81 -3.57 5.65
C GLY A 49 -4.11 -4.29 6.96
N SER A 50 -4.41 -3.52 8.01
CA SER A 50 -4.49 -4.03 9.38
C SER A 50 -5.66 -4.99 9.61
N CYS A 51 -6.80 -4.75 8.96
CA CYS A 51 -7.98 -5.62 9.08
C CYS A 51 -7.74 -7.01 8.47
N LEU A 52 -6.94 -7.09 7.41
CA LEU A 52 -6.49 -8.38 6.85
C LEU A 52 -5.61 -9.11 7.87
N ARG A 53 -4.58 -8.44 8.40
CA ARG A 53 -3.63 -9.05 9.35
C ARG A 53 -4.25 -9.51 10.66
N LYS A 54 -5.25 -8.77 11.15
CA LYS A 54 -5.97 -9.10 12.38
C LYS A 54 -7.19 -10.00 12.15
N GLU A 55 -7.44 -10.36 10.89
CA GLU A 55 -8.62 -11.12 10.47
C GLU A 55 -9.91 -10.56 11.09
N THR A 56 -10.20 -9.27 10.88
CA THR A 56 -11.36 -8.58 11.49
C THR A 56 -12.07 -7.69 10.47
N ASP A 57 -13.38 -7.52 10.65
CA ASP A 57 -14.27 -6.65 9.88
C ASP A 57 -14.81 -5.45 10.70
N GLU A 58 -14.44 -5.32 11.98
CA GLU A 58 -14.90 -4.25 12.87
C GLU A 58 -14.16 -2.90 12.66
N GLY A 59 -13.15 -2.90 11.78
CA GLY A 59 -12.33 -1.74 11.44
C GLY A 59 -12.79 -0.98 10.19
N VAL A 60 -11.90 -0.14 9.67
CA VAL A 60 -12.06 0.43 8.32
C VAL A 60 -11.30 -0.48 7.37
N LEU A 61 -12.03 -1.14 6.48
CA LEU A 61 -11.46 -2.05 5.48
C LEU A 61 -10.77 -1.26 4.37
N ASP A 62 -9.48 -1.53 4.12
CA ASP A 62 -8.69 -0.86 3.09
C ASP A 62 -8.71 -1.66 1.77
N PHE A 63 -9.30 -1.09 0.71
CA PHE A 63 -9.25 -1.70 -0.63
C PHE A 63 -8.56 -0.81 -1.66
N TRP A 64 -8.05 -1.42 -2.72
CA TRP A 64 -7.70 -0.73 -3.96
C TRP A 64 -8.47 -1.33 -5.11
N VAL A 65 -9.07 -0.47 -5.92
CA VAL A 65 -9.69 -0.82 -7.20
C VAL A 65 -8.71 -0.45 -8.30
N VAL A 66 -8.25 -1.46 -9.04
CA VAL A 66 -7.46 -1.22 -10.25
C VAL A 66 -8.42 -1.25 -11.43
N VAL A 67 -8.37 -0.19 -12.23
CA VAL A 67 -9.22 0.00 -13.42
C VAL A 67 -8.37 0.15 -14.67
N ASP A 68 -8.91 -0.11 -15.86
CA ASP A 68 -8.14 0.13 -17.09
C ASP A 68 -7.86 1.61 -17.30
N ASP A 69 -8.91 2.44 -17.25
CA ASP A 69 -8.84 3.88 -17.51
C ASP A 69 -9.72 4.67 -16.54
N TYR A 70 -9.21 5.80 -16.04
CA TYR A 70 -9.93 6.66 -15.10
C TYR A 70 -11.16 7.33 -15.69
N ARG A 71 -11.15 7.66 -16.98
CA ARG A 71 -12.26 8.35 -17.68
C ARG A 71 -13.52 7.50 -17.67
N LEU A 72 -13.36 6.18 -17.79
CA LEU A 72 -14.47 5.24 -17.75
C LEU A 72 -14.86 4.84 -16.32
N ALA A 73 -13.92 4.92 -15.37
CA ALA A 73 -14.13 4.48 -13.99
C ALA A 73 -14.85 5.49 -13.08
N TYR A 74 -14.91 6.77 -13.46
CA TYR A 74 -15.57 7.82 -12.68
C TYR A 74 -16.77 8.42 -13.39
N ALA A 75 -17.89 8.54 -12.67
CA ALA A 75 -19.07 9.24 -13.15
C ALA A 75 -18.83 10.76 -13.37
N HIS A 76 -17.93 11.38 -12.59
CA HIS A 76 -17.57 12.78 -12.74
C HIS A 76 -16.21 12.96 -13.42
N PRO A 77 -16.15 13.67 -14.57
CA PRO A 77 -14.91 13.86 -15.33
C PRO A 77 -13.78 14.47 -14.49
N VAL A 78 -14.10 15.36 -13.56
CA VAL A 78 -13.13 16.03 -12.67
C VAL A 78 -12.29 15.01 -11.89
N HIS A 79 -12.88 13.91 -11.44
CA HIS A 79 -12.13 12.87 -10.74
C HIS A 79 -11.11 12.18 -11.65
N ALA A 80 -11.43 12.00 -12.94
CA ALA A 80 -10.51 11.43 -13.92
C ALA A 80 -9.33 12.35 -14.23
N TRP A 81 -9.56 13.67 -14.30
CA TRP A 81 -8.50 14.66 -14.56
C TRP A 81 -7.53 14.85 -13.38
N ILE A 82 -8.05 14.83 -12.14
CA ILE A 82 -7.23 15.05 -10.94
C ILE A 82 -6.56 13.74 -10.46
N ASN A 83 -7.07 12.56 -10.87
CA ASN A 83 -6.50 11.30 -10.40
C ASN A 83 -4.99 11.15 -10.70
N PRO A 84 -4.51 11.41 -11.93
CA PRO A 84 -3.10 11.27 -12.29
C PRO A 84 -2.13 12.13 -11.46
N ILE A 85 -2.55 13.32 -11.00
CA ILE A 85 -1.68 14.28 -10.29
C ILE A 85 -1.15 13.70 -8.96
N ALA A 86 -1.95 12.87 -8.31
CA ALA A 86 -1.60 12.23 -7.04
C ALA A 86 -2.49 11.00 -6.82
N ALA A 87 -2.36 9.99 -7.68
CA ALA A 87 -3.14 8.77 -7.57
C ALA A 87 -2.80 8.03 -6.26
N PRO A 88 -3.73 7.30 -5.64
CA PRO A 88 -5.13 7.13 -6.02
C PRO A 88 -6.05 8.24 -5.49
N ASN A 89 -7.23 8.40 -6.10
CA ASN A 89 -8.37 9.02 -5.42
C ASN A 89 -8.88 8.04 -4.38
N VAL A 90 -9.16 8.54 -3.19
CA VAL A 90 -9.61 7.72 -2.07
C VAL A 90 -11.06 8.06 -1.79
N PHE A 91 -11.86 7.04 -1.49
CA PHE A 91 -13.27 7.15 -1.18
C PHE A 91 -13.56 6.45 0.14
N PHE A 92 -14.61 6.89 0.83
CA PHE A 92 -15.13 6.24 2.03
C PHE A 92 -16.55 5.74 1.75
N LEU A 93 -16.87 4.53 2.20
CA LEU A 93 -18.23 4.00 2.17
C LEU A 93 -18.54 3.35 3.51
N GLU A 94 -19.79 3.54 3.93
CA GLU A 94 -20.42 2.76 5.00
C GLU A 94 -21.61 2.03 4.37
N ARG A 95 -21.72 0.73 4.69
CA ARG A 95 -22.74 -0.18 4.19
C ARG A 95 -23.20 -1.10 5.31
N GLU A 96 -24.39 -1.65 5.20
CA GLU A 96 -24.93 -2.60 6.17
C GLU A 96 -24.80 -4.02 5.61
N PHE A 97 -24.15 -4.91 6.35
CA PHE A 97 -24.05 -6.33 6.05
C PHE A 97 -24.56 -7.10 7.27
N GLU A 98 -25.59 -7.93 7.10
CA GLU A 98 -26.23 -8.69 8.20
C GLU A 98 -26.55 -7.81 9.43
N HIS A 99 -27.18 -6.65 9.19
CA HIS A 99 -27.56 -5.67 10.22
C HIS A 99 -26.40 -5.02 10.98
N ARG A 100 -25.16 -5.17 10.51
CA ARG A 100 -23.97 -4.54 11.08
C ARG A 100 -23.35 -3.55 10.10
N PRO A 101 -22.92 -2.36 10.57
CA PRO A 101 -22.23 -1.40 9.72
C PRO A 101 -20.81 -1.88 9.40
N VAL A 102 -20.51 -2.01 8.11
CA VAL A 102 -19.19 -2.28 7.58
C VAL A 102 -18.66 -1.02 6.91
N ARG A 103 -17.44 -0.63 7.28
CA ARG A 103 -16.81 0.61 6.82
C ARG A 103 -15.62 0.31 5.95
N THR A 104 -15.46 1.11 4.91
CA THR A 104 -14.30 0.98 4.03
C THR A 104 -13.75 2.32 3.61
N LYS A 105 -12.43 2.32 3.42
CA LYS A 105 -11.73 3.29 2.61
C LYS A 105 -11.13 2.57 1.41
N TYR A 106 -11.42 3.01 0.19
CA TYR A 106 -10.82 2.43 -1.01
C TYR A 106 -10.18 3.45 -1.93
N GLY A 107 -9.05 3.09 -2.52
CA GLY A 107 -8.34 3.87 -3.53
C GLY A 107 -8.66 3.37 -4.93
N VAL A 108 -8.79 4.26 -5.92
CA VAL A 108 -8.95 3.88 -7.33
C VAL A 108 -7.71 4.29 -8.12
N ILE A 109 -7.04 3.32 -8.76
CA ILE A 109 -5.81 3.49 -9.55
C ILE A 109 -5.92 2.81 -10.92
N SER A 110 -5.25 3.34 -11.95
CA SER A 110 -5.28 2.73 -13.28
C SER A 110 -4.27 1.59 -13.36
N ARG A 111 -4.48 0.64 -14.28
CA ARG A 111 -3.56 -0.47 -14.58
C ARG A 111 -2.14 0.04 -14.76
N SER A 112 -1.95 1.06 -15.61
CA SER A 112 -0.62 1.61 -15.90
C SER A 112 0.02 2.34 -14.71
N ALA A 113 -0.76 3.02 -13.86
CA ALA A 113 -0.23 3.67 -12.67
C ALA A 113 0.11 2.66 -11.57
N PHE A 114 -0.67 1.59 -11.45
CA PHE A 114 -0.39 0.49 -10.55
C PHE A 114 0.90 -0.22 -10.94
N GLU A 115 1.03 -0.62 -12.20
CA GLU A 115 2.21 -1.27 -12.77
C GLU A 115 3.49 -0.43 -12.58
N ARG A 116 3.45 0.86 -12.96
CA ARG A 116 4.57 1.77 -12.71
C ARG A 116 4.88 1.89 -11.23
N GLY A 117 3.85 1.95 -10.39
CA GLY A 117 3.96 2.08 -8.94
C GLY A 117 4.52 0.85 -8.23
N THR A 118 4.36 -0.35 -8.80
CA THR A 118 4.95 -1.59 -8.29
C THR A 118 6.36 -1.86 -8.81
N SER A 119 6.76 -1.21 -9.90
CA SER A 119 8.06 -1.44 -10.56
C SER A 119 9.23 -0.72 -9.89
N LEU A 120 10.46 -1.15 -10.20
CA LEU A 120 11.68 -0.43 -9.84
C LEU A 120 11.70 1.00 -10.41
N ALA A 121 10.99 1.29 -11.51
CA ALA A 121 10.93 2.63 -12.08
C ALA A 121 10.10 3.62 -11.23
N ALA A 122 9.37 3.15 -10.21
CA ALA A 122 8.58 4.00 -9.32
C ALA A 122 9.42 5.12 -8.69
N TRP A 123 8.80 6.30 -8.55
CA TRP A 123 9.39 7.50 -7.97
C TRP A 123 8.98 7.74 -6.51
N HIS A 124 8.12 6.88 -5.96
CA HIS A 124 7.67 6.94 -4.56
C HIS A 124 7.33 5.53 -4.05
N PRO A 125 7.37 5.27 -2.73
CA PRO A 125 7.10 3.95 -2.15
C PRO A 125 5.62 3.61 -2.00
N TYR A 126 4.72 4.57 -2.23
CA TYR A 126 3.32 4.44 -1.88
C TYR A 126 2.63 3.15 -2.38
N VAL A 127 2.89 2.71 -3.60
CA VAL A 127 2.24 1.50 -4.14
C VAL A 127 3.02 0.26 -3.70
N TRP A 128 4.29 0.12 -4.12
CA TRP A 128 5.06 -1.09 -3.83
C TRP A 128 5.21 -1.39 -2.33
N ALA A 129 5.28 -0.38 -1.43
CA ALA A 129 5.41 -0.64 0.00
C ALA A 129 4.15 -1.26 0.62
N ARG A 130 2.97 -0.96 0.05
CA ARG A 130 1.69 -1.56 0.46
C ARG A 130 1.56 -2.98 -0.07
N PHE A 131 1.85 -3.17 -1.36
CA PHE A 131 1.62 -4.45 -2.04
C PHE A 131 2.78 -5.44 -1.91
N ALA A 132 3.91 -5.03 -1.33
CA ALA A 132 4.91 -5.97 -0.84
C ALA A 132 4.50 -6.67 0.48
N GLN A 133 3.39 -6.26 1.11
CA GLN A 133 2.78 -6.91 2.26
C GLN A 133 1.63 -7.84 1.82
N PRO A 134 1.14 -8.75 2.69
CA PRO A 134 0.03 -9.63 2.37
C PRO A 134 -1.19 -8.87 1.82
N THR A 135 -1.75 -9.40 0.74
CA THR A 135 -2.87 -8.83 -0.01
C THR A 135 -3.77 -9.95 -0.52
N ARG A 136 -5.07 -9.69 -0.66
CA ARG A 136 -6.06 -10.60 -1.26
C ARG A 136 -6.67 -9.99 -2.51
N LEU A 137 -6.91 -10.78 -3.55
CA LEU A 137 -7.58 -10.37 -4.78
C LEU A 137 -9.02 -10.88 -4.77
N LEU A 138 -9.95 -10.01 -4.38
CA LEU A 138 -11.33 -10.40 -4.05
C LEU A 138 -12.31 -10.28 -5.21
N ALA A 139 -11.97 -9.44 -6.19
CA ALA A 139 -12.63 -9.40 -7.49
C ALA A 139 -11.56 -9.31 -8.55
N CYS A 140 -11.73 -10.05 -9.64
CA CYS A 140 -10.81 -10.05 -10.76
C CYS A 140 -11.60 -10.33 -12.03
N ARG A 141 -11.32 -9.58 -13.10
CA ARG A 141 -12.11 -9.65 -14.32
C ARG A 141 -11.94 -10.98 -15.06
N ASP A 142 -10.71 -11.42 -15.21
CA ASP A 142 -10.31 -12.54 -16.08
C ASP A 142 -8.92 -13.06 -15.70
N ASP A 143 -8.46 -14.12 -16.36
CA ASP A 143 -7.15 -14.72 -16.08
C ASP A 143 -5.98 -13.81 -16.47
N GLU A 144 -6.13 -12.94 -17.48
CA GLU A 144 -5.11 -11.96 -17.85
C GLU A 144 -4.91 -10.94 -16.73
N ALA A 145 -6.00 -10.41 -16.18
CA ALA A 145 -6.02 -9.54 -15.02
C ALA A 145 -5.38 -10.22 -13.80
N ARG A 146 -5.68 -11.50 -13.58
CA ARG A 146 -5.09 -12.27 -12.48
C ARG A 146 -3.58 -12.38 -12.63
N HIS A 147 -3.11 -12.73 -13.83
CA HIS A 147 -1.68 -12.80 -14.12
C HIS A 147 -1.00 -11.44 -13.94
N PHE A 148 -1.64 -10.35 -14.37
CA PHE A 148 -1.16 -9.00 -14.14
C PHE A 148 -0.96 -8.70 -12.64
N PHE A 149 -1.90 -9.07 -11.78
CA PHE A 149 -1.75 -8.86 -10.33
C PHE A 149 -0.65 -9.71 -9.71
N GLU A 150 -0.56 -10.99 -10.09
CA GLU A 150 0.53 -11.89 -9.65
C GLU A 150 1.90 -11.27 -9.98
N GLN A 151 2.06 -10.77 -11.22
CA GLN A 151 3.28 -10.11 -11.67
C GLN A 151 3.55 -8.79 -10.93
N ALA A 152 2.56 -7.91 -10.84
CA ALA A 152 2.71 -6.59 -10.24
C ALA A 152 3.05 -6.68 -8.73
N ILE A 153 2.42 -7.59 -8.00
CA ILE A 153 2.72 -7.81 -6.58
C ILE A 153 4.11 -8.41 -6.42
N GLY A 154 4.53 -9.34 -7.29
CA GLY A 154 5.90 -9.85 -7.30
C GLY A 154 6.91 -8.73 -7.51
N GLN A 155 6.66 -7.86 -8.48
CA GLN A 155 7.49 -6.68 -8.72
C GLN A 155 7.52 -5.71 -7.54
N ALA A 156 6.42 -5.56 -6.79
CA ALA A 156 6.39 -4.74 -5.59
C ALA A 156 7.37 -5.25 -4.52
N ILE A 157 7.43 -6.57 -4.32
CA ILE A 157 8.37 -7.21 -3.38
C ILE A 157 9.82 -6.99 -3.83
N LEU A 158 10.13 -7.27 -5.10
CA LEU A 158 11.47 -7.03 -5.66
C LEU A 158 11.87 -5.56 -5.54
N THR A 159 10.93 -4.65 -5.79
CA THR A 159 11.18 -3.22 -5.68
C THR A 159 11.47 -2.82 -4.24
N LEU A 160 10.71 -3.32 -3.26
CA LEU A 160 10.96 -3.05 -1.86
C LEU A 160 12.36 -3.52 -1.45
N VAL A 161 12.70 -4.78 -1.74
CA VAL A 161 14.02 -5.37 -1.42
C VAL A 161 15.14 -4.61 -2.14
N GLY A 162 15.03 -4.49 -3.46
CA GLY A 162 16.02 -3.84 -4.30
C GLY A 162 16.22 -2.36 -3.99
N ARG A 163 15.24 -1.67 -3.38
CA ARG A 163 15.38 -0.25 -2.99
C ARG A 163 15.88 -0.07 -1.56
N LEU A 164 15.57 -0.96 -0.63
CA LEU A 164 15.74 -0.70 0.80
C LEU A 164 16.94 -1.38 1.43
N VAL A 165 17.57 -2.38 0.78
CA VAL A 165 18.81 -2.98 1.29
C VAL A 165 19.93 -1.95 1.53
N CYS A 166 19.93 -0.81 0.81
CA CYS A 166 20.96 0.21 0.94
C CYS A 166 20.98 0.94 2.29
N HIS A 167 19.95 0.73 3.12
CA HIS A 167 19.85 1.26 4.49
C HIS A 167 20.53 0.39 5.54
N LEU A 168 20.90 -0.83 5.19
CA LEU A 168 21.53 -1.75 6.11
C LEU A 168 23.01 -1.38 6.36
N PRO A 169 23.59 -1.82 7.48
CA PRO A 169 25.00 -1.58 7.77
C PRO A 169 25.90 -2.09 6.65
N ASN A 170 26.76 -1.21 6.15
CA ASN A 170 27.74 -1.53 5.11
C ASN A 170 29.15 -1.48 5.72
N ARG A 171 29.93 -2.54 5.51
CA ARG A 171 31.36 -2.59 5.84
C ARG A 171 32.14 -2.90 4.56
N GLY A 172 32.71 -1.87 3.93
CA GLY A 172 33.58 -2.03 2.77
C GLY A 172 32.90 -2.58 1.50
N GLY A 173 31.60 -2.32 1.30
CA GLY A 173 30.83 -2.81 0.14
C GLY A 173 30.05 -4.10 0.42
N LEU A 174 30.24 -4.69 1.60
CA LEU A 174 29.54 -5.88 2.08
C LEU A 174 28.45 -5.47 3.08
N LEU A 175 27.21 -5.85 2.79
CA LEU A 175 26.08 -5.70 3.69
C LEU A 175 25.71 -7.08 4.25
N ARG A 176 25.80 -7.24 5.58
CA ARG A 176 25.41 -8.47 6.28
C ARG A 176 24.24 -8.17 7.22
N PHE A 177 23.18 -8.95 7.12
CA PHE A 177 21.95 -8.69 7.87
C PHE A 177 21.10 -9.96 8.02
N SER A 178 20.28 -10.00 9.06
CA SER A 178 19.20 -10.98 9.17
C SER A 178 17.96 -10.50 8.40
N LEU A 179 17.13 -11.44 7.94
CA LEU A 179 15.86 -11.12 7.28
C LEU A 179 14.91 -10.29 8.18
N PRO A 180 14.77 -10.59 9.50
CA PRO A 180 14.04 -9.71 10.42
C PRO A 180 14.58 -8.28 10.46
N ALA A 181 15.91 -8.09 10.48
CA ALA A 181 16.51 -6.77 10.53
C ALA A 181 16.23 -5.99 9.23
N PHE A 182 16.28 -6.67 8.09
CA PHE A 182 15.90 -6.09 6.81
C PHE A 182 14.45 -5.61 6.79
N TRP A 183 13.48 -6.45 7.16
CA TRP A 183 12.06 -6.07 7.10
C TRP A 183 11.71 -4.94 8.06
N ARG A 184 12.24 -4.97 9.28
CA ARG A 184 12.04 -3.88 10.25
C ARG A 184 12.57 -2.55 9.70
N GLU A 185 13.76 -2.55 9.13
CA GLU A 185 14.34 -1.36 8.51
C GLU A 185 13.53 -0.90 7.29
N ALA A 186 13.09 -1.83 6.44
CA ALA A 186 12.27 -1.53 5.28
C ALA A 186 10.92 -0.88 5.66
N PHE A 187 10.24 -1.41 6.67
CA PHE A 187 9.02 -0.82 7.22
C PHE A 187 9.27 0.55 7.82
N ARG A 188 10.33 0.71 8.63
CA ARG A 188 10.71 2.00 9.21
C ARG A 188 10.90 3.08 8.12
N GLN A 189 11.62 2.75 7.05
CA GLN A 189 11.87 3.67 5.94
C GLN A 189 10.58 4.03 5.19
N THR A 190 9.71 3.04 4.93
CA THR A 190 8.45 3.28 4.20
C THR A 190 7.44 4.08 5.02
N TYR A 191 7.29 3.81 6.33
CA TYR A 191 6.45 4.61 7.22
C TYR A 191 6.94 6.05 7.36
N ASP A 192 8.24 6.27 7.53
CA ASP A 192 8.83 7.61 7.63
C ASP A 192 8.69 8.42 6.31
N SER A 193 8.73 7.76 5.15
CA SER A 193 8.51 8.40 3.86
C SER A 193 7.09 8.94 3.69
N GLU A 194 6.11 8.29 4.34
CA GLU A 194 4.70 8.69 4.33
C GLU A 194 4.32 9.59 5.52
N ARG A 195 5.28 9.93 6.39
CA ARG A 195 5.04 10.62 7.68
C ARG A 195 3.96 9.92 8.52
N ARG A 196 4.00 8.59 8.53
CA ARG A 196 3.15 7.74 9.36
C ARG A 196 3.95 7.34 10.60
N PRO A 197 3.66 7.91 11.78
CA PRO A 197 4.38 7.58 12.99
C PRO A 197 3.87 6.23 13.53
N GLU A 198 4.51 5.13 13.13
CA GLU A 198 4.33 3.82 13.78
C GLU A 198 5.40 3.61 14.85
N THR A 199 5.07 2.91 15.93
CA THR A 199 6.06 2.57 16.96
C THR A 199 6.94 1.40 16.50
N GLU A 200 8.14 1.30 17.07
CA GLU A 200 9.03 0.16 16.83
C GLU A 200 8.38 -1.18 17.21
N SER A 201 7.53 -1.20 18.25
CA SER A 201 6.76 -2.39 18.61
C SER A 201 5.81 -2.80 17.50
N THR A 202 5.06 -1.86 16.91
CA THR A 202 4.13 -2.14 15.82
C THR A 202 4.85 -2.62 14.56
N ILE A 203 6.01 -2.03 14.22
CA ILE A 203 6.84 -2.50 13.10
C ILE A 203 7.32 -3.94 13.32
N ARG A 204 7.76 -4.25 14.53
CA ARG A 204 8.18 -5.61 14.89
C ARG A 204 7.01 -6.58 14.79
N ASP A 205 5.88 -6.25 15.41
CA ASP A 205 4.70 -7.11 15.46
C ASP A 205 4.12 -7.34 14.05
N HIS A 206 4.27 -6.37 13.13
CA HIS A 206 3.92 -6.55 11.72
C HIS A 206 4.76 -7.63 11.01
N TYR A 207 6.05 -7.73 11.32
CA TYR A 207 6.89 -8.80 10.80
C TYR A 207 6.56 -10.14 11.47
N LEU A 208 6.42 -10.14 12.80
CA LEU A 208 6.14 -11.35 13.59
C LEU A 208 4.81 -12.02 13.22
N ALA A 209 3.82 -11.24 12.76
CA ALA A 209 2.54 -11.77 12.34
C ALA A 209 2.60 -12.71 11.12
N ASP A 210 3.69 -12.68 10.33
CA ASP A 210 3.82 -13.48 9.11
C ASP A 210 5.30 -13.73 8.75
N GLU A 211 6.11 -14.14 9.73
CA GLU A 211 7.57 -14.26 9.59
C GLU A 211 7.99 -15.18 8.44
N GLU A 212 7.33 -16.34 8.33
CA GLU A 212 7.64 -17.34 7.32
C GLU A 212 7.50 -16.77 5.91
N ARG A 213 6.40 -16.06 5.66
CA ARG A 213 6.15 -15.37 4.39
C ARG A 213 7.20 -14.31 4.11
N TYR A 214 7.50 -13.46 5.09
CA TYR A 214 8.47 -12.39 4.92
C TYR A 214 9.87 -12.92 4.66
N ASP A 215 10.28 -13.99 5.33
CA ASP A 215 11.57 -14.63 5.11
C ASP A 215 11.63 -15.27 3.72
N ALA A 216 10.60 -16.03 3.34
CA ALA A 216 10.53 -16.69 2.03
C ALA A 216 10.59 -15.69 0.86
N VAL A 217 9.77 -14.64 0.89
CA VAL A 217 9.72 -13.68 -0.21
C VAL A 217 10.96 -12.78 -0.28
N ALA A 218 11.60 -12.49 0.86
CA ALA A 218 12.85 -11.75 0.86
C ALA A 218 14.02 -12.60 0.34
N ALA A 219 14.14 -13.86 0.75
CA ALA A 219 15.16 -14.76 0.25
C ALA A 219 15.07 -14.92 -1.28
N ALA A 220 13.88 -15.22 -1.79
CA ALA A 220 13.67 -15.35 -3.23
C ALA A 220 13.94 -14.04 -3.99
N ALA A 221 13.59 -12.88 -3.42
CA ALA A 221 13.86 -11.59 -4.03
C ALA A 221 15.35 -11.25 -4.07
N LEU A 222 16.10 -11.57 -3.01
CA LEU A 222 17.55 -11.38 -2.94
C LEU A 222 18.26 -12.22 -4.01
N HIS A 223 17.85 -13.48 -4.19
CA HIS A 223 18.35 -14.37 -5.24
C HIS A 223 18.06 -13.81 -6.64
N HIS A 224 16.81 -13.43 -6.92
CA HIS A 224 16.42 -12.87 -8.21
C HIS A 224 17.18 -11.57 -8.55
N LEU A 225 17.30 -10.66 -7.57
CA LEU A 225 18.01 -9.39 -7.75
C LEU A 225 19.51 -9.60 -7.97
N THR A 226 20.09 -10.66 -7.40
CA THR A 226 21.48 -11.03 -7.69
C THR A 226 21.62 -11.62 -9.09
N ALA A 227 20.74 -12.55 -9.47
CA ALA A 227 20.76 -13.18 -10.80
C ALA A 227 20.52 -12.18 -11.94
N SER A 228 19.78 -11.10 -11.69
CA SER A 228 19.54 -10.01 -12.64
C SER A 228 20.63 -8.93 -12.65
N GLY A 229 21.68 -9.07 -11.84
CA GLY A 229 22.79 -8.12 -11.74
C GLY A 229 22.47 -6.82 -10.98
N HIS A 230 21.33 -6.75 -10.30
CA HIS A 230 21.01 -5.62 -9.41
C HIS A 230 21.97 -5.59 -8.20
N PHE A 231 22.32 -6.77 -7.68
CA PHE A 231 23.41 -6.97 -6.72
C PHE A 231 24.60 -7.66 -7.38
N ASP A 232 25.83 -7.39 -6.93
CA ASP A 232 27.03 -7.97 -7.54
C ASP A 232 27.22 -9.44 -7.11
N ALA A 233 26.88 -9.74 -5.85
CA ALA A 233 26.86 -11.10 -5.32
C ALA A 233 25.93 -11.18 -4.10
N ALA A 234 25.41 -12.37 -3.82
CA ALA A 234 24.72 -12.69 -2.58
C ALA A 234 25.14 -14.07 -2.07
N SER A 235 25.18 -14.21 -0.75
CA SER A 235 25.37 -15.49 -0.05
C SER A 235 24.30 -15.62 1.02
N GLU A 236 23.55 -16.72 0.95
CA GLU A 236 22.52 -17.06 1.91
C GLU A 236 23.12 -17.77 3.13
N HIS A 237 22.57 -17.47 4.29
CA HIS A 237 22.85 -18.10 5.58
C HIS A 237 21.50 -18.36 6.28
N PRO A 238 21.44 -19.18 7.34
CA PRO A 238 20.20 -19.40 8.08
C PRO A 238 19.53 -18.09 8.52
N ARG A 239 18.36 -17.79 7.93
CA ARG A 239 17.57 -16.55 8.11
C ARG A 239 18.36 -15.24 7.94
N SER A 240 19.47 -15.26 7.20
CA SER A 240 20.37 -14.11 7.03
C SER A 240 21.02 -14.08 5.65
N PHE A 241 21.45 -12.91 5.19
CA PHE A 241 22.11 -12.74 3.90
C PHE A 241 23.34 -11.84 4.01
N SER A 242 24.31 -12.15 3.16
CA SER A 242 25.43 -11.28 2.84
C SER A 242 25.28 -10.86 1.37
N ILE A 243 25.23 -9.55 1.09
CA ILE A 243 25.22 -9.05 -0.30
C ILE A 243 26.38 -8.09 -0.53
N THR A 244 26.95 -8.13 -1.73
CA THR A 244 27.97 -7.19 -2.18
C THR A 244 27.36 -6.25 -3.21
N ILE A 245 27.59 -4.96 -3.01
CA ILE A 245 27.17 -3.90 -3.93
C ILE A 245 28.32 -2.91 -4.08
N SER A 246 28.70 -2.64 -5.33
CA SER A 246 29.72 -1.66 -5.67
C SER A 246 29.42 -0.30 -5.02
N PRO A 247 30.43 0.41 -4.48
CA PRO A 247 30.21 1.65 -3.74
C PRO A 247 29.43 2.72 -4.52
N GLY A 248 29.68 2.84 -5.83
CA GLY A 248 28.97 3.76 -6.73
C GLY A 248 27.47 3.44 -6.82
N ARG A 249 27.12 2.16 -7.03
CA ARG A 249 25.71 1.72 -7.10
C ARG A 249 25.01 1.92 -5.77
N LEU A 250 25.66 1.56 -4.66
CA LEU A 250 25.09 1.74 -3.32
C LEU A 250 24.84 3.22 -3.00
N SER A 251 25.76 4.11 -3.37
CA SER A 251 25.59 5.57 -3.22
C SER A 251 24.41 6.07 -4.07
N GLY A 252 24.31 5.63 -5.33
CA GLY A 252 23.19 5.94 -6.22
C GLY A 252 21.83 5.48 -5.66
N MET A 253 21.76 4.28 -5.09
CA MET A 253 20.55 3.77 -4.44
C MET A 253 20.11 4.66 -3.27
N ARG A 254 21.05 5.03 -2.39
CA ARG A 254 20.79 5.92 -1.25
C ARG A 254 20.34 7.31 -1.70
N MET A 255 20.98 7.87 -2.72
CA MET A 255 20.62 9.17 -3.26
C MET A 255 19.24 9.16 -3.90
N ARG A 256 18.93 8.11 -4.67
CA ARG A 256 17.59 7.92 -5.22
C ARG A 256 16.54 7.76 -4.12
N TRP A 257 16.82 7.01 -3.05
CA TRP A 257 15.90 6.92 -1.90
C TRP A 257 15.64 8.28 -1.26
N ARG A 258 16.68 9.10 -1.05
CA ARG A 258 16.51 10.45 -0.50
C ARG A 258 15.58 11.30 -1.37
N ALA A 259 15.76 11.27 -2.69
CA ALA A 259 14.90 11.96 -3.65
C ALA A 259 13.46 11.42 -3.61
N MET A 260 13.28 10.09 -3.66
CA MET A 260 11.98 9.43 -3.58
C MET A 260 11.27 9.80 -2.27
N ARG A 261 11.95 9.78 -1.13
CA ARG A 261 11.40 10.14 0.19
C ARG A 261 10.90 11.58 0.20
N ALA A 262 11.69 12.53 -0.31
CA ALA A 262 11.28 13.93 -0.38
C ALA A 262 10.03 14.11 -1.27
N TYR A 263 10.04 13.49 -2.45
CA TYR A 263 8.91 13.52 -3.37
C TYR A 263 7.65 12.86 -2.78
N SER A 264 7.81 11.78 -2.02
CA SER A 264 6.71 11.06 -1.39
C SER A 264 6.00 11.89 -0.32
N ARG A 265 6.76 12.71 0.41
CA ARG A 265 6.20 13.65 1.39
C ARG A 265 5.40 14.76 0.73
N LEU A 266 5.92 15.30 -0.38
CA LEU A 266 5.20 16.28 -1.19
C LEU A 266 3.91 15.68 -1.73
N LEU A 267 3.97 14.49 -2.33
CA LEU A 267 2.78 13.78 -2.81
C LEU A 267 1.80 13.43 -1.69
N GLY A 268 2.28 13.10 -0.50
CA GLY A 268 1.42 12.88 0.66
C GLY A 268 0.60 14.13 1.01
N LEU A 269 1.23 15.30 1.01
CA LEU A 269 0.55 16.58 1.19
C LEU A 269 -0.41 16.87 0.03
N THR A 270 0.01 16.67 -1.22
CA THR A 270 -0.86 16.83 -2.38
C THR A 270 -2.08 15.92 -2.30
N ARG A 271 -1.92 14.64 -1.91
CA ARG A 271 -3.04 13.70 -1.69
C ARG A 271 -3.96 14.17 -0.58
N LEU A 272 -3.41 14.71 0.52
CA LEU A 272 -4.22 15.26 1.63
C LEU A 272 -5.06 16.46 1.18
N LEU A 273 -4.44 17.40 0.45
CA LEU A 273 -5.14 18.56 -0.12
C LEU A 273 -6.19 18.12 -1.14
N LYS A 274 -5.81 17.23 -2.05
CA LYS A 274 -6.69 16.65 -3.07
C LYS A 274 -7.85 15.89 -2.44
N THR A 275 -7.62 15.15 -1.37
CA THR A 275 -8.67 14.45 -0.59
C THR A 275 -9.74 15.45 -0.15
N ALA A 276 -9.34 16.62 0.33
CA ALA A 276 -10.27 17.68 0.72
C ALA A 276 -11.24 18.08 -0.43
N PHE A 277 -10.76 18.06 -1.68
CA PHE A 277 -11.56 18.42 -2.88
C PHE A 277 -12.26 17.23 -3.57
N THR A 278 -11.72 16.02 -3.46
CA THR A 278 -12.23 14.83 -4.17
C THR A 278 -13.33 14.13 -3.37
N PHE A 279 -13.31 14.30 -2.05
CA PHE A 279 -14.29 13.70 -1.17
C PHE A 279 -15.52 14.60 -1.03
N GLY A 280 -16.66 14.17 -1.57
CA GLY A 280 -17.96 14.66 -1.09
C GLY A 280 -18.28 14.19 0.33
N ASP A 281 -17.65 13.08 0.78
CA ASP A 281 -18.04 12.33 1.98
C ASP A 281 -16.88 12.05 2.98
N TRP A 282 -15.81 12.87 3.01
CA TRP A 282 -14.73 12.70 4.02
C TRP A 282 -15.20 13.03 5.43
N VAL A 283 -16.27 13.81 5.50
CA VAL A 283 -16.86 14.32 6.72
C VAL A 283 -17.32 13.19 7.64
N PRO A 284 -18.16 12.22 7.20
CA PRO A 284 -18.48 11.02 7.98
C PRO A 284 -17.25 10.28 8.55
N TYR A 285 -16.19 10.11 7.75
CA TYR A 285 -14.97 9.42 8.21
C TYR A 285 -14.24 10.18 9.31
N VAL A 286 -14.05 11.50 9.15
CA VAL A 286 -13.40 12.33 10.18
C VAL A 286 -14.25 12.39 11.44
N LEU A 287 -15.58 12.50 11.30
CA LEU A 287 -16.51 12.46 12.44
C LEU A 287 -16.43 11.13 13.17
N TRP A 288 -16.51 9.99 12.47
CA TRP A 288 -16.35 8.68 13.10
C TRP A 288 -15.00 8.53 13.81
N LYS A 289 -13.90 8.99 13.20
CA LYS A 289 -12.57 8.91 13.81
C LYS A 289 -12.50 9.78 15.07
N LEU A 290 -13.08 10.98 15.02
CA LEU A 290 -13.20 11.86 16.18
C LEU A 290 -14.10 11.24 17.25
N GLU A 291 -15.25 10.68 16.90
CA GLU A 291 -16.19 10.02 17.81
C GLU A 291 -15.53 8.85 18.55
N ARG A 292 -14.80 7.99 17.83
CA ARG A 292 -14.09 6.85 18.42
C ARG A 292 -13.01 7.29 19.42
N HIS A 293 -12.33 8.40 19.17
CA HIS A 293 -11.26 8.90 20.04
C HIS A 293 -11.73 9.89 21.12
N THR A 294 -12.89 10.52 20.96
CA THR A 294 -13.43 11.51 21.89
C THR A 294 -14.61 11.00 22.72
N GLY A 295 -15.25 9.90 22.29
CA GLY A 295 -16.47 9.35 22.89
C GLY A 295 -17.71 10.23 22.69
N ARG A 296 -17.62 11.31 21.91
CA ARG A 296 -18.71 12.28 21.71
C ARG A 296 -19.15 12.27 20.26
N LYS A 297 -20.45 12.03 20.03
CA LYS A 297 -21.09 12.18 18.72
C LYS A 297 -21.01 13.64 18.28
N ILE A 298 -20.45 13.89 17.08
CA ILE A 298 -20.33 15.25 16.54
C ILE A 298 -21.34 15.38 15.40
N ASP A 299 -22.52 15.91 15.71
CA ASP A 299 -23.52 16.19 14.69
C ASP A 299 -23.20 17.51 13.98
N LEU A 300 -22.79 17.43 12.71
CA LEU A 300 -22.60 18.60 11.86
C LEU A 300 -23.93 19.09 11.28
N SER A 301 -24.08 20.41 11.24
CA SER A 301 -25.22 21.09 10.60
C SER A 301 -25.29 20.81 9.09
N PRO A 302 -26.48 20.95 8.46
CA PRO A 302 -26.65 20.76 7.01
C PRO A 302 -25.72 21.63 6.16
N ARG A 303 -25.43 22.86 6.58
CA ARG A 303 -24.48 23.76 5.90
C ARG A 303 -23.03 23.28 5.99
N GLN A 304 -22.64 22.72 7.14
CA GLN A 304 -21.31 22.13 7.33
C GLN A 304 -21.13 20.83 6.55
N ARG A 305 -22.18 20.02 6.39
CA ARG A 305 -22.14 18.84 5.50
C ARG A 305 -22.03 19.23 4.03
N ARG A 306 -22.68 20.33 3.62
CA ARG A 306 -22.72 20.79 2.23
C ARG A 306 -21.45 21.54 1.78
N HIS A 307 -20.79 22.26 2.68
CA HIS A 307 -19.54 22.99 2.41
C HIS A 307 -18.50 22.78 3.53
N PRO A 308 -17.99 21.56 3.70
CA PRO A 308 -17.19 21.20 4.86
C PRO A 308 -15.81 21.87 4.89
N LEU A 309 -15.24 22.22 3.75
CA LEU A 309 -13.97 22.97 3.67
C LEU A 309 -14.08 24.39 4.23
N ILE A 310 -15.26 25.00 4.21
CA ILE A 310 -15.50 26.37 4.65
C ILE A 310 -15.99 26.38 6.11
N PHE A 311 -16.94 25.50 6.44
CA PHE A 311 -17.65 25.57 7.73
C PHE A 311 -17.31 24.46 8.72
N ALA A 312 -16.69 23.35 8.29
CA ALA A 312 -16.31 22.24 9.19
C ALA A 312 -14.83 22.31 9.59
N TRP A 313 -13.96 22.89 8.75
CA TRP A 313 -12.52 23.04 9.04
C TRP A 313 -12.21 23.80 10.34
N PRO A 314 -12.89 24.91 10.68
CA PRO A 314 -12.66 25.62 11.94
C PRO A 314 -13.00 24.79 13.20
N ILE A 315 -13.82 23.74 13.08
CA ILE A 315 -14.20 22.84 14.18
C ILE A 315 -13.28 21.62 14.24
N ILE A 316 -12.95 21.08 13.06
CA ILE A 316 -12.15 19.88 12.92
C ILE A 316 -10.68 20.17 13.21
N LEU A 317 -10.12 21.27 12.71
CA LEU A 317 -8.69 21.60 12.87
C LEU A 317 -8.26 21.72 14.35
N PRO A 318 -8.98 22.43 15.24
CA PRO A 318 -8.63 22.48 16.65
C PRO A 318 -8.69 21.12 17.35
N LEU A 319 -9.62 20.24 16.95
CA LEU A 319 -9.74 18.89 17.49
C LEU A 319 -8.61 17.98 17.00
N LEU A 320 -8.20 18.11 15.74
CA LEU A 320 -7.05 17.41 15.16
C LEU A 320 -5.71 17.92 15.76
N LEU A 321 -5.60 19.22 16.06
CA LEU A 321 -4.38 19.84 16.59
C LEU A 321 -4.21 19.64 18.10
N ARG A 322 -5.30 19.60 18.87
CA ARG A 322 -5.25 19.38 20.33
C ARG A 322 -4.91 17.94 20.71
N ARG A 323 -5.14 16.98 19.82
CA ARG A 323 -4.74 15.60 20.01
C ARG A 323 -4.09 15.13 18.72
N ASN A 324 -2.76 14.97 18.74
CA ASN A 324 -2.02 14.20 17.75
C ASN A 324 -2.75 12.88 17.53
N LEU A 325 -3.60 12.80 16.50
CA LEU A 325 -4.30 11.59 16.11
C LEU A 325 -3.26 10.63 15.58
N ARG A 326 -2.72 9.84 16.50
CA ARG A 326 -1.93 8.63 16.20
C ARG A 326 -2.80 7.66 15.42
#